data_AF-A0A540X897-F1
#
_entry.id   AF-A0A540X897-F1
#
_cell.length_a   1.000
_cell.length_b   1.000
_cell.length_c   1.000
_cell.angle_alpha   90.00
_cell.angle_beta   90.00
_cell.angle_gamma   90.00
#
_symmetry.space_group_name_H-M   'P 1'
#
loop_
_entity.id
_entity.type
_entity.pdbx_description
1 polymer ?
#
loop_
_entity_poly.entity_id
_entity_poly.type
_entity_poly.pdbx_seq_one_letter_code
_entity_poly.pdbx_strand_id
1 'polypeptide(L)'
;MDATHAPCPLHPERPAEGTCSRCGTFLCERCRKWQVGRMLCSRCHTVALGEKPSQRATLALIFATVGFIGFVPGLVGLVLGYQELAAIRRGTSPGSGEGWALLARNVGWFHLTVLLIIGLGWMARS
;
A
#
# COMPACT_ATOMS: atom_id res chain seq x y z
N MET A 1 -32.27 -1.12 -20.76
CA MET A 1 -31.22 -0.09 -20.97
C MET A 1 -29.90 -0.84 -21.02
N ASP A 2 -29.45 -1.20 -22.22
CA ASP A 2 -28.20 -1.93 -22.41
C ASP A 2 -27.04 -0.97 -22.13
N ALA A 3 -26.41 -1.12 -20.97
CA ALA A 3 -25.14 -0.47 -20.70
C ALA A 3 -24.08 -1.13 -21.60
N THR A 4 -23.80 -0.52 -22.75
CA THR A 4 -22.69 -0.87 -23.63
C THR A 4 -21.39 -0.70 -22.83
N HIS A 5 -20.90 -1.80 -22.26
CA HIS A 5 -19.62 -1.82 -21.58
C HIS A 5 -18.55 -1.57 -22.65
N ALA A 6 -17.80 -0.47 -22.50
CA ALA A 6 -16.69 -0.18 -23.40
C ALA A 6 -15.72 -1.38 -23.40
N PRO A 7 -15.28 -1.88 -24.56
CA PRO A 7 -14.38 -3.02 -24.60
C PRO A 7 -12.98 -2.63 -24.14
N CYS A 8 -12.21 -3.61 -23.66
CA CYS A 8 -10.80 -3.38 -23.38
C CYS A 8 -10.04 -3.16 -24.71
N PRO A 9 -9.21 -2.10 -24.83
CA PRO A 9 -8.50 -1.81 -26.08
C PRO A 9 -7.46 -2.88 -26.46
N LEU A 10 -7.05 -3.72 -25.51
CA LEU A 10 -6.16 -4.87 -25.76
C LEU A 10 -6.91 -6.17 -26.05
N HIS A 11 -8.17 -6.26 -25.63
CA HIS A 11 -9.02 -7.43 -25.77
C HIS A 11 -10.42 -6.96 -26.17
N PRO A 12 -10.64 -6.63 -27.45
CA PRO A 12 -11.92 -6.10 -27.94
C PRO A 12 -13.12 -7.01 -27.65
N GLU A 13 -12.86 -8.32 -27.56
CA GLU A 13 -13.82 -9.37 -27.24
C GLU A 13 -14.25 -9.42 -25.77
N ARG A 14 -13.61 -8.63 -24.89
CA ARG A 14 -13.91 -8.61 -23.45
C ARG A 14 -14.45 -7.26 -23.00
N PRO A 15 -15.56 -7.23 -22.23
CA PRO A 15 -16.05 -6.01 -21.64
C PRO A 15 -15.02 -5.48 -20.62
N ALA A 16 -14.90 -4.15 -20.55
CA ALA A 16 -14.13 -3.54 -19.46
C ALA A 16 -14.92 -3.58 -18.16
N GLU A 17 -14.23 -3.91 -17.08
CA GLU A 17 -14.77 -3.89 -15.72
C GLU A 17 -14.55 -2.54 -15.03
N GLY A 18 -13.67 -1.71 -15.58
CA GLY A 18 -13.35 -0.41 -15.02
C GLY A 18 -12.33 0.35 -15.86
N THR A 19 -11.86 1.47 -15.33
CA THR A 19 -10.87 2.35 -15.96
C THR A 19 -9.62 2.47 -15.11
N CYS A 20 -8.47 2.61 -15.77
CA CYS A 20 -7.21 2.87 -15.14
C CYS A 20 -7.27 4.22 -14.40
N SER A 21 -7.05 4.21 -13.08
CA SER A 21 -7.11 5.42 -12.25
C SER A 21 -6.04 6.47 -12.60
N ARG A 22 -5.03 6.12 -13.42
CA ARG A 22 -3.95 7.04 -13.84
C ARG A 22 -4.15 7.60 -15.24
N CYS A 23 -4.50 6.78 -16.23
CA CYS A 23 -4.59 7.19 -17.64
C CYS A 23 -5.99 7.08 -18.25
N GLY A 24 -6.99 6.63 -17.49
CA GLY A 24 -8.38 6.52 -17.94
C GLY A 24 -8.70 5.37 -18.89
N THR A 25 -7.70 4.60 -19.37
CA THR A 25 -7.90 3.44 -20.25
C THR A 25 -8.85 2.40 -19.64
N PHE A 26 -9.75 1.86 -20.44
CA PHE A 26 -10.63 0.74 -20.08
C PHE A 26 -9.85 -0.57 -19.85
N LEU A 27 -10.17 -1.30 -18.78
CA LEU A 27 -9.46 -2.51 -18.37
C LEU A 27 -10.43 -3.68 -18.21
N CYS A 28 -10.11 -4.81 -18.82
CA CYS A 28 -10.74 -6.09 -18.49
C CYS A 28 -10.10 -6.73 -17.26
N GLU A 29 -10.73 -7.78 -16.75
CA GLU A 29 -10.26 -8.55 -15.59
C GLU A 29 -8.80 -9.03 -15.70
N ARG A 30 -8.32 -9.33 -16.91
CA ARG A 30 -6.93 -9.75 -17.16
C ARG A 30 -5.93 -8.60 -17.17
N CYS A 31 -6.35 -7.43 -17.67
CA CYS A 31 -5.47 -6.27 -17.83
C CYS A 31 -5.39 -5.42 -16.57
N ARG A 32 -6.34 -5.55 -15.64
CA ARG A 32 -6.32 -4.82 -14.37
C ARG A 32 -5.17 -5.29 -13.48
N LYS A 33 -4.43 -4.34 -12.93
CA LYS A 33 -3.48 -4.54 -11.83
C LYS A 33 -3.94 -3.70 -10.65
N TRP A 34 -3.97 -4.31 -9.47
CA TRP A 34 -4.37 -3.65 -8.24
C TRP A 34 -3.16 -3.09 -7.51
N GLN A 35 -3.21 -1.80 -7.17
CA GLN A 35 -2.15 -1.09 -6.44
C GLN A 35 -2.78 -0.14 -5.41
N VAL A 36 -2.61 -0.40 -4.10
CA VAL A 36 -3.34 0.24 -2.97
C VAL A 36 -4.80 0.66 -3.27
N GLY A 37 -5.65 -0.27 -3.74
CA GLY A 37 -7.07 0.05 -4.01
C GLY A 37 -7.31 0.91 -5.25
N ARG A 38 -6.29 1.14 -6.07
CA ARG A 38 -6.39 1.73 -7.41
C ARG A 38 -6.29 0.61 -8.45
N MET A 39 -7.08 0.77 -9.51
CA MET A 39 -7.02 -0.10 -10.67
C MET A 39 -6.09 0.55 -11.70
N LEU A 40 -4.99 -0.10 -12.05
CA LEU A 40 -4.01 0.40 -13.02
C LEU A 40 -3.89 -0.54 -14.22
N CYS A 41 -3.56 0.02 -15.38
CA CYS A 41 -3.15 -0.76 -16.54
C CYS A 41 -1.72 -1.28 -16.35
N SER A 42 -1.35 -2.35 -17.07
CA SER A 42 0.00 -2.94 -17.00
C SER A 42 1.12 -1.91 -17.18
N ARG A 43 0.98 -1.00 -18.14
CA ARG A 43 1.96 0.07 -18.41
C ARG A 43 2.06 1.09 -17.27
N CYS A 44 0.94 1.53 -16.72
CA CYS A 44 0.94 2.47 -15.61
C CYS A 44 1.45 1.82 -14.32
N HIS A 45 1.19 0.53 -14.14
CA HIS A 45 1.69 -0.26 -13.02
C HIS A 45 3.21 -0.43 -13.07
N THR A 46 3.79 -0.73 -14.25
CA THR A 46 5.26 -0.82 -14.38
C THR A 46 5.95 0.52 -14.13
N VAL A 47 5.37 1.63 -14.59
CA VAL A 47 5.89 2.98 -14.29
C VAL A 47 5.80 3.28 -12.79
N ALA A 48 4.67 2.94 -12.15
CA ALA A 48 4.48 3.15 -10.72
C ALA A 48 5.44 2.32 -9.85
N LEU A 49 5.90 1.16 -10.32
CA LEU A 49 6.92 0.36 -9.64
C LEU A 49 8.34 0.95 -9.77
N GLY A 50 8.62 1.68 -10.86
CA GLY A 50 9.93 2.28 -11.13
C GLY A 50 10.14 3.65 -10.50
N GLU A 51 9.09 4.31 -10.00
CA GLU A 51 9.20 5.59 -9.30
C GLU A 51 9.97 5.40 -7.97
N LYS A 52 10.81 6.35 -7.55
CA LYS A 52 11.50 6.25 -6.25
C LYS A 52 10.45 6.29 -5.12
N PRO A 53 10.58 5.45 -4.08
CA PRO A 53 9.68 5.51 -2.94
C PRO A 53 9.74 6.88 -2.27
N SER A 54 8.62 7.33 -1.70
CA SER A 54 8.54 8.64 -1.05
C SER A 54 9.47 8.71 0.16
N GLN A 55 9.91 9.92 0.51
CA GLN A 55 10.73 10.16 1.72
C GLN A 55 10.03 9.65 2.99
N ARG A 56 8.70 9.73 3.05
CA ARG A 56 7.89 9.22 4.16
C ARG A 56 7.91 7.69 4.24
N ALA A 57 7.79 7.00 3.12
CA ALA A 57 7.88 5.54 3.06
C ALA A 57 9.25 5.04 3.53
N THR A 58 10.32 5.72 3.11
CA THR A 58 11.69 5.43 3.54
C THR A 58 11.88 5.66 5.04
N LEU A 59 11.39 6.79 5.58
CA LEU A 59 11.45 7.06 7.02
C LEU A 59 10.65 6.04 7.83
N ALA A 60 9.46 5.65 7.36
CA ALA A 60 8.62 4.64 8.03
C ALA A 60 9.38 3.31 8.19
N LEU A 61 10.12 2.88 7.16
CA LEU A 61 10.95 1.70 7.22
C LEU A 61 12.10 1.83 8.24
N ILE A 62 12.81 2.97 8.24
CA ILE A 62 13.93 3.20 9.16
C ILE A 62 13.44 3.10 10.61
N PHE A 63 12.33 3.77 10.94
CA PHE A 63 11.73 3.71 12.29
C PHE A 63 11.25 2.31 12.66
N ALA A 64 10.70 1.55 11.70
CA ALA A 64 10.30 0.16 11.92
C ALA A 64 11.51 -0.73 12.26
N THR A 65 12.66 -0.53 11.62
CA THR A 65 13.90 -1.26 11.92
C THR A 65 14.54 -0.83 13.23
N VAL A 66 14.59 0.47 13.52
CA VAL A 66 15.09 1.00 14.80
C VAL A 66 14.18 0.59 15.97
N GLY A 67 12.92 0.26 15.67
CA GLY A 67 11.95 -0.31 16.61
C GLY A 67 12.48 -1.51 17.39
N PHE A 68 13.42 -2.28 16.85
CA PHE A 68 13.97 -3.44 17.57
C PHE A 68 14.83 -3.08 18.78
N ILE A 69 15.27 -1.83 18.94
CA ILE A 69 16.12 -1.38 20.07
C ILE A 69 15.29 -1.03 21.33
N GLY A 70 13.99 -0.80 21.20
CA GLY A 70 13.15 -0.39 22.34
C GLY A 70 11.64 -0.43 22.09
N PHE A 71 11.21 -1.03 21.00
CA PHE A 71 9.84 -1.20 20.50
C PHE A 71 9.04 0.08 20.20
N VAL A 72 9.26 1.17 20.93
CA VAL A 72 8.60 2.48 20.76
C VAL A 72 8.82 3.11 19.37
N PRO A 73 10.04 3.11 18.78
CA PRO A 73 10.24 3.62 17.42
C PRO A 73 9.44 2.84 16.37
N GLY A 74 9.16 1.55 16.62
CA GLY A 74 8.32 0.73 15.76
C GLY A 74 6.85 1.21 15.70
N LEU A 75 6.35 1.84 16.77
CA LEU A 75 5.02 2.45 16.79
C LEU A 75 4.96 3.72 15.92
N VAL A 76 6.06 4.50 15.87
CA VAL A 76 6.17 5.65 14.95
C VAL A 76 6.17 5.15 13.51
N GLY A 77 6.91 4.07 13.21
CA GLY A 77 6.88 3.39 11.91
C GLY A 77 5.48 2.91 11.52
N LEU A 78 4.70 2.40 12.48
CA LEU A 78 3.30 1.99 12.26
C LEU A 78 2.43 3.15 11.78
N VAL A 79 2.46 4.28 12.50
CA VAL A 79 1.66 5.47 12.17
C VAL A 79 2.05 6.04 10.81
N LEU A 80 3.36 6.17 10.55
CA LEU A 80 3.86 6.67 9.27
C LEU A 80 3.48 5.74 8.09
N GLY A 81 3.52 4.42 8.29
CA GLY A 81 3.06 3.45 7.30
C GLY A 81 1.59 3.62 6.94
N TYR A 82 0.70 3.82 7.92
CA TYR A 82 -0.71 4.10 7.68
C TYR A 82 -0.93 5.44 6.95
N GLN A 83 -0.23 6.50 7.37
CA GLN A 83 -0.34 7.82 6.74
C GLN A 83 0.09 7.78 5.27
N GLU A 84 1.16 7.06 4.96
CA GLU A 84 1.68 6.93 3.60
C GLU A 84 0.73 6.12 2.72
N LEU A 85 0.20 4.99 3.20
CA LEU A 85 -0.82 4.22 2.47
C LEU A 85 -2.08 5.05 2.18
N ALA A 86 -2.50 5.87 3.15
CA ALA A 86 -3.63 6.78 2.95
C ALA A 86 -3.31 7.88 1.93
N ALA A 87 -2.08 8.40 1.91
CA ALA A 87 -1.63 9.37 0.92
C ALA A 87 -1.55 8.77 -0.50
N ILE A 88 -1.07 7.53 -0.64
CA ILE A 88 -1.06 6.80 -1.93
C ILE A 88 -2.49 6.57 -2.42
N ARG A 89 -3.42 6.13 -1.55
CA ARG A 89 -4.86 5.97 -1.91
C ARG A 89 -5.46 7.26 -2.45
N ARG A 90 -5.20 8.38 -1.80
CA ARG A 90 -5.66 9.73 -2.22
C ARG A 90 -4.92 10.28 -3.44
N GLY A 91 -3.77 9.71 -3.80
CA GLY A 91 -3.00 10.10 -4.98
C GLY A 91 -2.07 11.27 -4.77
N THR A 92 -1.84 11.61 -3.51
CA THR A 92 -0.95 12.69 -3.10
C THR A 92 0.48 12.19 -2.85
N SER A 93 0.74 10.89 -2.98
CA SER A 93 2.07 10.28 -2.85
C SER A 93 2.32 9.23 -3.96
N PRO A 94 3.56 9.03 -4.42
CA PRO A 94 3.91 8.04 -5.43
C PRO A 94 3.56 6.61 -4.99
N GLY A 95 3.02 5.81 -5.90
CA GLY A 95 2.62 4.43 -5.62
C GLY A 95 3.79 3.48 -5.33
N SER A 96 5.00 3.85 -5.73
CA SER A 96 6.23 3.09 -5.47
C SER A 96 6.56 2.91 -3.99
N GLY A 97 6.05 3.79 -3.13
CA GLY A 97 6.19 3.69 -1.67
C GLY A 97 5.34 2.59 -1.02
N GLU A 98 4.42 1.95 -1.78
CA GLU A 98 3.45 1.01 -1.23
C GLU A 98 4.09 -0.17 -0.50
N GLY A 99 5.05 -0.85 -1.14
CA GLY A 99 5.70 -2.03 -0.55
C GLY A 99 6.37 -1.69 0.78
N TRP A 100 7.05 -0.55 0.83
CA TRP A 100 7.73 -0.05 2.03
C TRP A 100 6.74 0.33 3.13
N ALA A 101 5.65 1.01 2.79
CA ALA A 101 4.62 1.40 3.75
C ALA A 101 3.87 0.20 4.33
N LEU A 102 3.60 -0.84 3.51
CA LEU A 102 3.05 -2.11 3.98
C LEU A 102 4.01 -2.84 4.92
N LEU A 103 5.30 -2.91 4.57
CA LEU A 103 6.33 -3.54 5.39
C LEU A 103 6.45 -2.81 6.75
N ALA A 104 6.59 -1.48 6.74
CA ALA A 104 6.67 -0.67 7.95
C ALA A 104 5.44 -0.86 8.86
N ARG A 105 4.24 -0.89 8.27
CA ARG A 105 2.99 -1.14 9.02
C ARG A 105 2.97 -2.53 9.66
N ASN A 106 3.33 -3.57 8.91
CA ASN A 106 3.28 -4.94 9.43
C ASN A 106 4.33 -5.14 10.54
N VAL A 107 5.54 -4.61 10.35
CA VAL A 107 6.61 -4.61 11.38
C VAL A 107 6.18 -3.81 12.61
N GLY A 108 5.53 -2.67 12.44
CA GLY A 108 4.99 -1.89 13.57
C GLY A 108 3.94 -2.65 14.39
N TRP A 109 3.04 -3.39 13.74
CA TRP A 109 2.07 -4.27 14.42
C TRP A 109 2.75 -5.40 15.21
N PHE A 110 3.81 -5.98 14.66
CA PHE A 110 4.62 -6.95 15.38
C PHE A 110 5.19 -6.35 16.69
N HIS A 111 5.79 -5.16 16.63
CA HIS A 111 6.33 -4.49 17.81
C HIS A 111 5.24 -4.19 18.86
N LEU A 112 4.08 -3.69 18.43
CA LEU A 112 2.94 -3.44 19.32
C LEU A 112 2.45 -4.72 20.02
N THR A 113 2.34 -5.81 19.26
CA THR A 113 1.88 -7.10 19.79
C THR A 113 2.84 -7.63 20.85
N VAL A 114 4.15 -7.58 20.59
CA VAL A 114 5.17 -8.02 21.54
C VAL A 114 5.14 -7.17 22.82
N LEU A 115 5.01 -5.85 22.69
CA LEU A 115 4.88 -4.94 23.85
C LEU A 115 3.67 -5.27 24.72
N LEU A 116 2.52 -5.54 24.12
CA LEU A 116 1.31 -5.92 24.84
C LEU A 116 1.49 -7.25 25.58
N ILE A 117 2.11 -8.25 24.94
CA ILE A 117 2.40 -9.55 25.58
C ILE A 117 3.32 -9.37 26.79
N ILE A 118 4.40 -8.58 26.66
CA ILE A 118 5.33 -8.30 27.77
C ILE A 118 4.60 -7.59 28.91
N GLY A 119 3.81 -6.55 28.60
CA GLY A 119 3.05 -5.79 29.59
C GLY A 119 2.01 -6.63 30.33
N LEU A 120 1.25 -7.45 29.61
CA LEU A 120 0.29 -8.41 30.19
C LEU A 120 0.99 -9.44 31.08
N GLY A 121 2.14 -9.95 30.63
CA GLY A 121 2.95 -10.89 31.42
C GLY A 121 3.50 -10.28 32.71
N TRP A 122 3.84 -8.98 32.69
CA TRP A 122 4.23 -8.25 33.90
C TRP A 122 3.04 -8.05 34.85
N MET A 123 1.89 -7.59 34.34
CA MET A 123 0.68 -7.39 35.16
C MET A 123 0.14 -8.68 35.77
N ALA A 124 0.29 -9.82 35.10
CA ALA A 124 -0.12 -11.12 35.63
C ALA A 124 0.82 -11.65 36.74
N ARG A 125 2.00 -11.06 36.90
CA ARG A 125 3.02 -11.46 37.89
C ARG A 125 3.11 -10.51 39.10
N SER A 126 2.55 -9.31 38.98
CA SER A 126 2.42 -8.31 40.04
C SER A 126 1.14 -8.51 40.84
#